data_AF-A0A844RKN6-F1
#
_entry.id   AF-A0A844RKN6-F1
#
_cell.length_a   1.000
_cell.length_b   1.000
_cell.length_c   1.000
_cell.angle_alpha   90.00
_cell.angle_beta   90.00
_cell.angle_gamma   90.00
#
_symmetry.space_group_name_H-M   'P 1'
#
loop_
_entity.id
_entity.type
_entity.pdbx_description
1 polymer ?
#
loop_
_entity_poly.entity_id
_entity_poly.type
_entity_poly.pdbx_seq_one_letter_code
_entity_poly.pdbx_strand_id
1 'polypeptide(L)'
;MRERAFEACALSEAWLPASVATVGPRAFASCPSLSRVVALGSPGAAADALAECAGVSVYCPAGSEDSWNPGLPAAGNHVMPYAASLSAEPLAIAAGESADLLGGGELLAPEPVETSYSYPAKPLSVDPDGTATGKSEGSADVAVALTLDGVELARASRAVEV
;
A
#
# COMPACT_ATOMS: atom_id res chain seq x y z
N MET A 1 -4.43 -14.27 22.97
CA MET A 1 -4.25 -14.49 21.51
C MET A 1 -5.44 -15.31 21.03
N ARG A 2 -6.15 -14.93 19.96
CA ARG A 2 -7.32 -15.69 19.48
C ARG A 2 -6.90 -16.55 18.29
N GLU A 3 -7.05 -17.86 18.44
CA GLU A 3 -6.90 -18.84 17.38
C GLU A 3 -8.21 -18.98 16.61
N ARG A 4 -8.15 -19.32 15.32
CA ARG A 4 -9.34 -19.70 14.52
C ARG A 4 -10.46 -18.65 14.50
N ALA A 5 -10.10 -17.37 14.54
CA ALA A 5 -11.06 -16.27 14.71
C ALA A 5 -12.16 -16.23 13.62
N PHE A 6 -11.78 -16.58 12.38
CA PHE A 6 -12.66 -16.62 11.21
C PHE A 6 -12.52 -17.95 10.45
N GLU A 7 -12.09 -19.03 11.10
CA GLU A 7 -11.94 -20.33 10.45
C GLU A 7 -13.27 -20.78 9.83
N ALA A 8 -13.21 -21.28 8.59
CA ALA A 8 -14.36 -21.75 7.80
C ALA A 8 -15.47 -20.71 7.56
N CYS A 9 -15.17 -19.41 7.70
CA CYS A 9 -16.12 -18.36 7.39
C CYS A 9 -16.20 -18.07 5.89
N ALA A 10 -17.39 -17.74 5.40
CA ALA A 10 -17.63 -17.31 4.02
C ALA A 10 -17.34 -15.81 3.82
N LEU A 11 -16.20 -15.34 4.33
CA LEU A 11 -15.75 -13.96 4.12
C LEU A 11 -15.24 -13.81 2.68
N SER A 12 -15.63 -12.73 2.00
CA SER A 12 -15.02 -12.35 0.71
C SER A 12 -13.74 -11.56 0.92
N GLU A 13 -13.73 -10.67 1.92
CA GLU A 13 -12.61 -9.80 2.24
C GLU A 13 -12.46 -9.59 3.75
N ALA A 14 -11.26 -9.25 4.18
CA ALA A 14 -10.96 -8.88 5.56
C ALA A 14 -10.05 -7.63 5.62
N TRP A 15 -10.51 -6.61 6.32
CA TRP A 15 -9.74 -5.39 6.60
C TRP A 15 -9.18 -5.45 8.03
N LEU A 16 -7.86 -5.42 8.15
CA LEU A 16 -7.12 -5.41 9.41
C LEU A 16 -6.65 -3.98 9.71
N PRO A 17 -7.20 -3.34 10.75
CA PRO A 17 -6.76 -2.01 11.16
C PRO A 17 -5.27 -1.97 11.52
N ALA A 18 -4.65 -0.80 11.42
CA ALA A 18 -3.23 -0.59 11.74
C ALA A 18 -2.87 -0.97 13.20
N SER A 19 -3.86 -0.97 14.11
CA SER A 19 -3.68 -1.37 15.50
C SER A 19 -3.55 -2.89 15.72
N VAL A 20 -3.79 -3.71 14.70
CA VAL A 20 -3.67 -5.16 14.82
C VAL A 20 -2.19 -5.52 14.88
N ALA A 21 -1.74 -6.00 16.04
CA ALA A 21 -0.36 -6.43 16.23
C ALA A 21 -0.10 -7.87 15.74
N THR A 22 -1.12 -8.73 15.78
CA THR A 22 -0.96 -10.16 15.50
C THR A 22 -2.18 -10.77 14.81
N VAL A 23 -1.94 -11.63 13.82
CA VAL A 23 -2.95 -12.53 13.24
C VAL A 23 -2.62 -13.95 13.71
N GLY A 24 -3.53 -14.53 14.50
CA GLY A 24 -3.29 -15.80 15.19
C GLY A 24 -3.29 -17.03 14.28
N PRO A 25 -2.90 -18.20 14.83
CA PRO A 25 -2.94 -19.46 14.11
C PRO A 25 -4.31 -19.77 13.52
N ARG A 26 -4.33 -20.24 12.27
CA ARG A 26 -5.54 -20.56 11.51
C ARG A 26 -6.61 -19.46 11.50
N ALA A 27 -6.24 -18.18 11.66
CA ALA A 27 -7.20 -17.09 11.81
C ALA A 27 -8.21 -17.01 10.66
N PHE A 28 -7.77 -17.30 9.43
CA PHE A 28 -8.60 -17.33 8.22
C PHE A 28 -8.62 -18.71 7.57
N ALA A 29 -8.28 -19.77 8.30
CA ALA A 29 -8.12 -21.09 7.69
C ALA A 29 -9.43 -21.60 7.08
N SER A 30 -9.30 -22.31 5.95
CA SER A 30 -10.43 -22.93 5.24
C SER A 30 -11.56 -21.95 4.87
N CYS A 31 -11.25 -20.67 4.62
CA CYS A 31 -12.22 -19.68 4.14
C CYS A 31 -12.36 -19.79 2.60
N PRO A 32 -13.44 -20.41 2.07
CA PRO A 32 -13.51 -20.78 0.66
C PRO A 32 -13.79 -19.60 -0.29
N SER A 33 -14.29 -18.49 0.24
CA SER A 33 -14.66 -17.31 -0.55
C SER A 33 -13.71 -16.13 -0.36
N LEU A 34 -12.70 -16.28 0.51
CA LEU A 34 -11.79 -15.21 0.85
C LEU A 34 -10.88 -14.97 -0.35
N SER A 35 -11.01 -13.81 -0.98
CA SER A 35 -10.14 -13.39 -2.09
C SER A 35 -9.19 -12.28 -1.68
N ARG A 36 -9.46 -11.58 -0.58
CA ARG A 36 -8.68 -10.42 -0.18
C ARG A 36 -8.49 -10.29 1.33
N VAL A 37 -7.26 -9.99 1.74
CA VAL A 37 -6.94 -9.50 3.09
C VAL A 37 -6.18 -8.20 2.93
N VAL A 38 -6.60 -7.13 3.61
CA VAL A 38 -5.93 -5.83 3.59
C VAL A 38 -5.45 -5.50 5.00
N ALA A 39 -4.14 -5.43 5.19
CA ALA A 39 -3.52 -4.96 6.42
C ALA A 39 -3.11 -3.50 6.29
N LEU A 40 -3.65 -2.64 7.16
CA LEU A 40 -3.28 -1.21 7.26
C LEU A 40 -2.05 -0.98 8.15
N GLY A 41 -1.49 -2.04 8.72
CA GLY A 41 -0.26 -2.03 9.51
C GLY A 41 0.53 -3.31 9.26
N SER A 42 1.51 -3.58 10.12
CA SER A 42 2.43 -4.72 9.97
C SER A 42 2.18 -5.77 11.05
N PRO A 43 1.04 -6.49 11.03
CA PRO A 43 0.77 -7.52 12.02
C PRO A 43 1.73 -8.70 11.84
N GLY A 44 2.19 -9.28 12.95
CA GLY A 44 2.81 -10.60 12.91
C GLY A 44 1.74 -11.66 12.62
N ALA A 45 1.76 -12.26 11.42
CA ALA A 45 0.84 -13.32 11.06
C ALA A 45 1.44 -14.70 11.33
N ALA A 46 0.62 -15.60 11.89
CA ALA A 46 1.01 -17.00 12.04
C ALA A 46 1.20 -17.66 10.67
N ALA A 47 2.17 -18.57 10.57
CA ALA A 47 2.51 -19.24 9.31
C ALA A 47 1.34 -20.05 8.71
N ASP A 48 0.34 -20.42 9.51
CA ASP A 48 -0.86 -21.15 9.09
C ASP A 48 -2.12 -20.27 9.12
N ALA A 49 -1.99 -18.94 9.20
CA ALA A 49 -3.13 -18.02 9.24
C ALA A 49 -4.06 -18.17 8.03
N LEU A 50 -3.50 -18.47 6.85
CA LEU A 50 -4.21 -18.70 5.58
C LEU A 50 -4.24 -20.18 5.17
N ALA A 51 -4.10 -21.10 6.13
CA ALA A 51 -4.09 -22.54 5.83
C ALA A 51 -5.36 -22.95 5.08
N GLU A 52 -5.20 -23.74 4.00
CA GLU A 52 -6.31 -24.25 3.18
C GLU A 52 -7.11 -23.16 2.44
N CYS A 53 -6.65 -21.91 2.42
CA CYS A 53 -7.16 -20.87 1.53
C CYS A 53 -6.48 -20.91 0.17
N ALA A 54 -7.21 -20.52 -0.87
CA ALA A 54 -6.72 -20.45 -2.24
C ALA A 54 -7.20 -19.16 -2.93
N GLY A 55 -6.36 -18.57 -3.76
CA GLY A 55 -6.66 -17.34 -4.50
C GLY A 55 -6.73 -16.06 -3.66
N VAL A 56 -6.12 -16.04 -2.47
CA VAL A 56 -6.12 -14.87 -1.58
C VAL A 56 -5.02 -13.88 -1.98
N SER A 57 -5.39 -12.64 -2.24
CA SER A 57 -4.46 -11.50 -2.33
C SER A 57 -4.36 -10.79 -0.99
N VAL A 58 -3.16 -10.75 -0.42
CA VAL A 58 -2.85 -10.10 0.85
C VAL A 58 -2.16 -8.76 0.58
N TYR A 59 -2.86 -7.66 0.79
CA TYR A 59 -2.30 -6.32 0.69
C TYR A 59 -1.70 -5.91 2.03
N CYS A 60 -0.42 -5.55 2.06
CA CYS A 60 0.27 -5.17 3.29
C CYS A 60 1.29 -4.03 3.04
N PRO A 61 1.69 -3.25 4.06
CA PRO A 61 2.76 -2.29 3.90
C PRO A 61 4.05 -2.97 3.45
N ALA A 62 4.81 -2.35 2.55
CA ALA A 62 6.13 -2.83 2.16
C ALA A 62 7.03 -3.05 3.38
N GLY A 63 7.85 -4.10 3.33
CA GLY A 63 8.66 -4.55 4.46
C GLY A 63 7.91 -5.40 5.50
N SER A 64 6.61 -5.64 5.35
CA SER A 64 5.84 -6.60 6.18
C SER A 64 5.48 -7.90 5.46
N GLU A 65 5.94 -8.05 4.22
CA GLU A 65 5.64 -9.16 3.30
C GLU A 65 6.01 -10.52 3.91
N ASP A 66 7.21 -10.59 4.50
CA ASP A 66 7.74 -11.79 5.16
C ASP A 66 6.91 -12.25 6.36
N SER A 67 6.05 -11.38 6.90
CA SER A 67 5.13 -11.77 7.98
C SER A 67 4.01 -12.67 7.48
N TRP A 68 3.71 -12.65 6.18
CA TRP A 68 2.60 -13.38 5.58
C TRP A 68 3.09 -14.63 4.85
N ASN A 69 2.52 -15.77 5.22
CA ASN A 69 2.77 -17.02 4.50
C ASN A 69 1.60 -17.30 3.52
N PRO A 70 1.81 -17.15 2.19
CA PRO A 70 0.78 -17.49 1.20
C PRO A 70 0.57 -19.01 1.08
N GLY A 71 1.42 -19.85 1.69
CA GLY A 71 1.35 -21.30 1.60
C GLY A 71 1.96 -21.83 0.30
N LEU A 72 1.42 -22.95 -0.19
CA LEU A 72 1.94 -23.59 -1.41
C LEU A 72 1.60 -22.76 -2.66
N PRO A 73 2.50 -22.68 -3.66
CA PRO A 73 2.22 -21.97 -4.92
C PRO A 73 0.94 -22.44 -5.63
N ALA A 74 0.57 -23.72 -5.49
CA ALA A 74 -0.65 -24.28 -6.07
C ALA A 74 -1.94 -23.68 -5.47
N ALA A 75 -1.88 -23.07 -4.29
CA ALA A 75 -3.00 -22.34 -3.71
C ALA A 75 -3.27 -21.01 -4.45
N GLY A 76 -2.30 -20.47 -5.20
CA GLY A 76 -2.48 -19.21 -5.92
C GLY A 76 -2.70 -18.00 -5.01
N ASN A 77 -2.21 -18.07 -3.77
CA ASN A 77 -2.23 -16.91 -2.86
C ASN A 77 -1.06 -15.99 -3.18
N HIS A 78 -1.26 -14.69 -3.02
CA HIS A 78 -0.26 -13.68 -3.34
C HIS A 78 -0.12 -12.66 -2.22
N VAL A 79 1.11 -12.25 -1.92
CA VAL A 79 1.39 -11.09 -1.06
C VAL A 79 1.67 -9.89 -1.96
N MET A 80 0.95 -8.81 -1.72
CA MET A 80 0.86 -7.60 -2.55
C MET A 80 1.31 -6.40 -1.70
N PRO A 81 2.62 -6.13 -1.59
CA PRO A 81 3.11 -5.00 -0.82
C PRO A 81 2.68 -3.68 -1.46
N TYR A 82 2.30 -2.71 -0.62
CA TYR A 82 2.07 -1.33 -1.03
C TYR A 82 2.97 -0.37 -0.25
N ALA A 83 3.39 0.72 -0.90
CA ALA A 83 4.27 1.72 -0.31
C ALA A 83 4.04 3.07 -0.97
N ALA A 84 4.01 4.12 -0.16
CA ALA A 84 4.14 5.48 -0.64
C ALA A 84 5.15 6.19 0.26
N SER A 85 6.33 6.45 -0.26
CA SER A 85 7.37 7.21 0.40
C SER A 85 8.04 8.15 -0.60
N LEU A 86 8.34 9.35 -0.13
CA LEU A 86 9.04 10.39 -0.89
C LEU A 86 10.27 10.81 -0.08
N SER A 87 11.29 11.34 -0.74
CA SER A 87 12.44 11.92 -0.06
C SER A 87 12.02 13.05 0.88
N ALA A 88 12.64 13.09 2.06
CA ALA A 88 12.44 14.17 3.03
C ALA A 88 13.11 15.49 2.58
N GLU A 89 14.07 15.43 1.65
CA GLU A 89 14.72 16.62 1.12
C GLU A 89 13.80 17.34 0.12
N PRO A 90 13.61 18.66 0.24
CA PRO A 90 12.83 19.42 -0.74
C PRO A 90 13.36 19.23 -2.16
N LEU A 91 12.46 19.18 -3.13
CA LEU A 91 12.79 19.10 -4.54
C LEU A 91 12.81 20.49 -5.16
N ALA A 92 13.98 20.95 -5.64
CA ALA A 92 14.08 22.18 -6.41
C ALA A 92 14.02 21.87 -7.91
N ILE A 93 13.14 22.55 -8.65
CA ILE A 93 12.94 22.34 -10.10
C ILE A 93 12.86 23.71 -10.77
N ALA A 94 13.63 24.01 -11.81
CA ALA A 94 13.42 25.27 -12.52
C ALA A 94 12.12 25.25 -13.35
N ALA A 95 11.56 26.42 -13.65
CA ALA A 95 10.40 26.50 -14.55
C ALA A 95 10.72 25.90 -15.93
N GLY A 96 9.90 24.92 -16.36
CA GLY A 96 10.08 24.15 -17.59
C GLY A 96 10.93 22.88 -17.43
N GLU A 97 11.53 22.64 -16.26
CA GLU A 97 12.23 21.40 -15.96
C GLU A 97 11.31 20.37 -15.30
N SER A 98 11.69 19.10 -15.41
CA SER A 98 11.02 17.96 -14.79
C SER A 98 11.99 17.18 -13.92
N ALA A 99 11.50 16.67 -12.80
CA ALA A 99 12.28 15.82 -11.89
C ALA A 99 11.40 14.73 -11.27
N ASP A 100 12.06 13.66 -10.82
CA ASP A 100 11.41 12.58 -10.07
C ASP A 100 11.00 13.07 -8.68
N LEU A 101 9.69 12.99 -8.39
CA LEU A 101 9.13 13.35 -7.10
C LEU A 101 9.59 12.40 -5.98
N LEU A 102 9.79 11.11 -6.28
CA LEU A 102 10.15 10.12 -5.27
C LEU A 102 11.52 10.42 -4.68
N GLY A 103 12.51 10.75 -5.53
CA GLY A 103 13.85 11.14 -5.08
C GLY A 103 14.54 10.03 -4.28
N GLY A 104 14.37 8.78 -4.71
CA GLY A 104 14.83 7.59 -3.99
C GLY A 104 13.83 7.03 -2.97
N GLY A 105 12.65 7.64 -2.87
CA GLY A 105 11.48 7.02 -2.24
C GLY A 105 10.94 5.84 -3.05
N GLU A 106 9.89 5.21 -2.51
CA GLU A 106 9.27 4.00 -3.04
C GLU A 106 7.77 4.22 -3.23
N LEU A 107 7.28 3.85 -4.42
CA LEU A 107 5.86 3.85 -4.76
C LEU A 107 5.47 2.46 -5.30
N LEU A 108 4.77 1.69 -4.48
CA LEU A 108 4.23 0.38 -4.83
C LEU A 108 2.70 0.43 -4.72
N ALA A 109 2.02 0.31 -5.85
CA ALA A 109 0.57 0.30 -5.97
C ALA A 109 0.12 -0.93 -6.79
N PRO A 110 0.09 -2.14 -6.19
CA PRO A 110 -0.38 -3.33 -6.88
C PRO A 110 -1.87 -3.20 -7.21
N GLU A 111 -2.32 -3.70 -8.37
CA GLU A 111 -3.74 -3.62 -8.72
C GLU A 111 -4.65 -4.24 -7.65
N PRO A 112 -5.82 -3.65 -7.35
CA PRO A 112 -6.40 -2.45 -7.94
C PRO A 112 -6.14 -1.18 -7.10
N VAL A 113 -5.01 -1.10 -6.38
CA VAL A 113 -4.65 0.10 -5.61
C VAL A 113 -4.44 1.28 -6.57
N GLU A 114 -5.14 2.38 -6.29
CA GLU A 114 -5.09 3.61 -7.07
C GLU A 114 -4.08 4.58 -6.45
N THR A 115 -3.28 5.23 -7.30
CA THR A 115 -2.36 6.31 -6.91
C THR A 115 -2.97 7.65 -7.29
N SER A 116 -2.96 8.61 -6.36
CA SER A 116 -3.39 9.99 -6.61
C SER A 116 -2.38 11.01 -6.10
N TYR A 117 -2.27 12.14 -6.79
CA TYR A 117 -1.42 13.27 -6.42
C TYR A 117 -2.27 14.50 -6.08
N SER A 118 -1.92 15.18 -4.99
CA SER A 118 -2.57 16.42 -4.56
C SER A 118 -1.52 17.52 -4.41
N TYR A 119 -1.70 18.62 -5.13
CA TYR A 119 -0.76 19.74 -5.17
C TYR A 119 -1.43 21.01 -5.73
N PRO A 120 -0.91 22.21 -5.43
CA PRO A 120 -1.32 23.43 -6.11
C PRO A 120 -0.81 23.43 -7.57
N ALA A 121 -1.73 23.46 -8.54
CA ALA A 121 -1.39 23.34 -9.97
C ALA A 121 -0.74 24.57 -10.62
N LYS A 122 -0.65 25.69 -9.88
CA LYS A 122 -0.02 26.94 -10.36
C LYS A 122 1.50 26.81 -10.47
N PRO A 123 2.24 26.46 -9.40
CA PRO A 123 3.70 26.33 -9.48
C PRO A 123 4.15 25.09 -10.27
N LEU A 124 3.39 23.98 -10.26
CA LEU A 124 3.82 22.74 -10.94
C LEU A 124 2.67 21.88 -11.52
N SER A 125 3.03 20.83 -12.24
CA SER A 125 2.21 19.64 -12.50
C SER A 125 2.94 18.39 -12.01
N VAL A 126 2.19 17.33 -11.74
CA VAL A 126 2.71 15.99 -11.47
C VAL A 126 1.97 15.02 -12.38
N ASP A 127 2.73 14.25 -13.14
CA ASP A 127 2.23 13.19 -14.02
C ASP A 127 1.94 11.90 -13.23
N PRO A 128 1.13 10.97 -13.77
CA PRO A 128 0.77 9.73 -13.06
C PRO A 128 1.97 8.85 -12.68
N ASP A 129 3.10 8.98 -13.38
CA ASP A 129 4.34 8.26 -13.10
C ASP A 129 5.17 8.88 -11.96
N GLY A 130 4.71 10.00 -11.38
CA GLY A 130 5.42 10.71 -10.32
C GLY A 130 6.40 11.77 -10.81
N THR A 131 6.43 12.08 -12.11
CA THR A 131 7.25 13.17 -12.65
C THR A 131 6.64 14.52 -12.29
N ALA A 132 7.37 15.36 -11.56
CA ALA A 132 6.98 16.73 -11.25
C ALA A 132 7.61 17.71 -12.26
N THR A 133 6.83 18.63 -12.82
CA THR A 133 7.27 19.65 -13.78
C THR A 133 6.99 21.05 -13.28
N GLY A 134 8.04 21.88 -13.21
CA GLY A 134 7.93 23.28 -12.80
C GLY A 134 7.24 24.14 -13.86
N LYS A 135 6.31 24.99 -13.45
CA LYS A 135 5.57 25.92 -14.33
C LYS A 135 5.86 27.39 -14.03
N SER A 136 5.91 27.77 -12.76
CA SER A 136 6.15 29.14 -12.32
C SER A 136 6.69 29.18 -10.91
N GLU A 137 7.45 30.23 -10.58
CA GLU A 137 8.05 30.38 -9.26
C GLU A 137 7.03 30.20 -8.12
N GLY A 138 7.36 29.35 -7.16
CA GLY A 138 6.52 29.10 -6.01
C GLY A 138 6.86 27.82 -5.24
N SER A 139 6.30 27.72 -4.03
CA SER A 139 6.42 26.54 -3.18
C SER A 139 5.13 25.74 -3.18
N ALA A 140 5.26 24.42 -3.18
CA ALA A 140 4.16 23.47 -3.13
C ALA A 140 4.49 22.31 -2.19
N ASP A 141 3.51 21.83 -1.45
CA ASP A 141 3.57 20.50 -0.85
C ASP A 141 2.83 19.54 -1.78
N VAL A 142 3.55 18.56 -2.32
CA VAL A 142 3.01 17.55 -3.22
C VAL A 142 2.78 16.29 -2.41
N ALA A 143 1.52 15.90 -2.26
CA ALA A 143 1.15 14.66 -1.58
C ALA A 143 0.82 13.57 -2.59
N VAL A 144 1.30 12.36 -2.33
CA VAL A 144 0.88 11.12 -2.99
C VAL A 144 0.08 10.29 -2.00
N ALA A 145 -1.05 9.75 -2.44
CA ALA A 145 -1.88 8.85 -1.64
C ALA A 145 -2.22 7.59 -2.43
N LEU A 146 -2.15 6.45 -1.75
CA LEU A 146 -2.61 5.16 -2.24
C LEU A 146 -3.98 4.86 -1.66
N THR A 147 -4.94 4.52 -2.52
CA THR A 147 -6.31 4.20 -2.12
C THR A 147 -6.77 2.88 -2.70
N LEU A 148 -7.49 2.10 -1.91
CA LEU A 148 -8.16 0.86 -2.35
C LEU A 148 -9.61 0.93 -1.92
N ASP A 149 -10.54 0.85 -2.87
CA ASP A 149 -11.99 0.99 -2.63
C ASP A 149 -12.36 2.23 -1.79
N GLY A 150 -11.63 3.33 -2.00
CA GLY A 150 -11.83 4.60 -1.27
C GLY A 150 -11.19 4.65 0.13
N VAL A 151 -10.50 3.60 0.58
CA VAL A 151 -9.73 3.59 1.84
C VAL A 151 -8.28 3.98 1.57
N GLU A 152 -7.77 4.97 2.30
CA GLU A 152 -6.35 5.35 2.24
C GLU A 152 -5.48 4.25 2.87
N LEU A 153 -4.54 3.71 2.09
CA LEU A 153 -3.57 2.69 2.51
C LEU A 153 -2.27 3.32 3.00
N ALA A 154 -1.76 4.32 2.25
CA ALA A 154 -0.53 5.01 2.56
C ALA A 154 -0.56 6.43 1.97
N ARG A 155 0.18 7.34 2.61
CA ARG A 155 0.33 8.72 2.16
C ARG A 155 1.73 9.24 2.48
N ALA A 156 2.31 9.96 1.53
CA ALA A 156 3.54 10.72 1.72
C ALA A 156 3.39 12.11 1.10
N SER A 157 4.19 13.06 1.57
CA SER A 157 4.29 14.37 0.93
C SER A 157 5.73 14.85 0.87
N ARG A 158 5.99 15.73 -0.09
CA ARG A 158 7.30 16.31 -0.32
C ARG A 158 7.14 17.77 -0.74
N ALA A 159 7.95 18.63 -0.13
CA ALA A 159 8.05 20.03 -0.53
C ALA A 159 8.75 20.14 -1.89
N VAL A 160 8.16 20.93 -2.80
CA VAL A 160 8.70 21.24 -4.11
C VAL A 160 8.81 22.76 -4.24
N GLU A 161 9.99 23.24 -4.62
CA GLU A 161 10.25 24.64 -4.94
C GLU A 161 10.49 24.75 -6.45
N VAL A 162 9.72 25.63 -7.09
CA VAL A 162 9.83 25.98 -8.50
C VAL A 162 10.35 27.39 -8.66
#